data_AF-A0A8T2XTL5-F1
#
_entry.id   AF-A0A8T2XTL5-F1
#
_cell.length_a   1.000
_cell.length_b   1.000
_cell.length_c   1.000
_cell.angle_alpha   90.00
_cell.angle_beta   90.00
_cell.angle_gamma   90.00
#
_symmetry.space_group_name_H-M   'P 1'
#
loop_
_entity.id
_entity.type
_entity.pdbx_description
1 polymer ?
#
loop_
_entity_poly.entity_id
_entity_poly.type
_entity_poly.pdbx_seq_one_letter_code
_entity_poly.pdbx_strand_id
1 'polypeptide(L)'
;MEPGFEAFLRFNCPRGSLISNLTFVQNDPTTFAFDNQCCIDAEMAMDPRTAGIVQHFASGQEGFFRGFSSAFLKLSSSVVLTGSQGIIRKPVMNCTEMHFRIVGPNMEMRLTPSFNEFAFVGCGEAC
;
A
#
# COMPACT_ATOMS: atom_id res chain seq x y z
N MET A 1 13.89 -19.48 -1.37
CA MET A 1 13.43 -18.77 -2.59
C MET A 1 13.13 -19.82 -3.64
N GLU A 2 12.06 -19.64 -4.43
CA GLU A 2 11.73 -20.56 -5.52
C GLU A 2 12.79 -20.44 -6.63
N PRO A 3 13.36 -21.55 -7.14
CA PRO A 3 14.49 -21.49 -8.08
C PRO A 3 14.20 -20.73 -9.39
N GLY A 4 12.99 -20.83 -9.93
CA GLY A 4 12.56 -20.10 -11.12
C GLY A 4 12.51 -18.59 -10.89
N PHE A 5 11.93 -18.16 -9.77
CA PHE A 5 11.89 -16.76 -9.35
C PHE A 5 13.29 -16.21 -9.09
N GLU A 6 14.18 -17.00 -8.50
CA GLU A 6 15.59 -16.62 -8.35
C GLU A 6 16.28 -16.42 -9.72
N ALA A 7 16.05 -17.32 -10.67
CA ALA A 7 16.60 -17.18 -12.02
C ALA A 7 16.05 -15.94 -12.74
N PHE A 8 14.75 -15.67 -12.60
CA PHE A 8 14.10 -14.46 -13.11
C PHE A 8 14.71 -13.18 -12.52
N LEU A 9 14.94 -13.14 -11.21
CA LEU A 9 15.59 -12.00 -10.55
C LEU A 9 17.04 -11.83 -11.03
N ARG A 10 17.81 -12.91 -11.16
CA ARG A 10 19.20 -12.85 -11.66
C ARG A 10 19.28 -12.34 -13.11
N PHE A 11 18.28 -12.64 -13.93
CA PHE A 11 18.18 -12.14 -15.30
C PHE A 11 17.85 -10.64 -15.35
N ASN A 12 16.88 -10.19 -14.55
CA ASN A 12 16.45 -8.78 -14.55
C ASN A 12 17.37 -7.87 -13.72
N CYS A 13 18.13 -8.42 -12.78
CA CYS A 13 19.06 -7.71 -11.91
C CYS A 13 20.50 -8.25 -12.05
N PRO A 14 21.16 -8.00 -13.19
CA PRO A 14 22.52 -8.50 -13.44
C PRO A 14 23.55 -7.86 -12.51
N ARG A 15 24.39 -8.70 -11.88
CA ARG A 15 25.49 -8.23 -11.02
C ARG A 15 26.49 -7.39 -11.81
N GLY A 16 26.86 -6.22 -11.28
CA GLY A 16 27.83 -5.32 -11.92
C GLY A 16 27.26 -4.45 -13.04
N SER A 17 25.93 -4.39 -13.18
CA SER A 17 25.30 -3.50 -14.15
C SER A 17 25.51 -2.03 -13.81
N LEU A 18 25.99 -1.25 -14.78
CA LEU A 18 26.04 0.22 -14.69
C LEU A 18 24.65 0.87 -14.74
N ILE A 19 23.61 0.06 -15.02
CA ILE A 19 22.22 0.47 -15.23
C ILE A 19 21.31 -0.01 -14.07
N SER A 20 21.89 -0.55 -12.99
CA SER A 20 21.17 -1.12 -11.83
C SER A 20 20.14 -0.17 -11.21
N ASN A 21 20.32 1.15 -11.35
CA ASN A 21 19.41 2.17 -10.82
C ASN A 21 18.18 2.42 -11.71
N LEU A 22 18.14 1.89 -12.94
CA LEU A 22 17.02 2.10 -13.88
C LEU A 22 16.19 0.82 -14.10
N THR A 23 16.65 -0.32 -13.59
CA THR A 23 15.91 -1.58 -13.67
C THR A 23 14.99 -1.73 -12.46
N PHE A 24 13.71 -2.01 -12.69
CA PHE A 24 12.73 -2.33 -11.65
C PHE A 24 12.15 -3.72 -11.92
N VAL A 25 11.75 -4.40 -10.85
CA VAL A 25 11.04 -5.67 -10.91
C VAL A 25 9.72 -5.49 -10.17
N GLN A 26 8.65 -6.08 -10.71
CA GLN A 26 7.36 -6.02 -10.04
C GLN A 26 7.41 -6.76 -8.71
N ASN A 27 6.92 -6.10 -7.67
CA ASN A 27 6.94 -6.59 -6.31
C ASN A 27 5.88 -7.67 -6.08
N ASP A 28 4.80 -7.71 -6.87
CA ASP A 28 3.74 -8.71 -6.77
C ASP A 28 3.08 -9.02 -8.14
N PRO A 29 2.32 -10.15 -8.26
CA PRO A 29 1.67 -10.57 -9.50
C PRO A 29 0.53 -9.66 -9.99
N THR A 30 0.02 -8.79 -9.12
CA THR A 30 -1.17 -7.96 -9.29
C THR A 30 -0.80 -6.47 -9.21
N THR A 31 0.26 -6.09 -9.94
CA THR A 31 0.91 -4.76 -9.88
C THR A 31 -0.01 -3.54 -9.93
N PHE A 32 -1.19 -3.66 -10.54
CA PHE A 32 -2.17 -2.57 -10.68
C PHE A 32 -3.37 -2.68 -9.73
N ALA A 33 -3.35 -3.65 -8.82
CA ALA A 33 -4.39 -3.91 -7.85
C ALA A 33 -3.80 -3.83 -6.44
N PHE A 34 -4.47 -3.07 -5.57
CA PHE A 34 -4.18 -3.11 -4.15
C PHE A 34 -5.00 -4.23 -3.50
N ASP A 35 -4.37 -5.36 -3.23
CA ASP A 35 -4.99 -6.55 -2.65
C ASP A 35 -4.06 -7.27 -1.66
N ASN A 36 -4.46 -8.46 -1.19
CA ASN A 36 -3.70 -9.27 -0.25
C ASN A 36 -2.72 -10.26 -0.93
N GLN A 37 -2.54 -10.15 -2.26
CA GLN A 37 -1.50 -10.90 -2.99
C GLN A 37 -0.15 -10.20 -2.92
N CYS A 38 -0.09 -9.00 -2.32
CA CYS A 38 1.14 -8.25 -2.18
C CYS A 38 2.15 -9.00 -1.29
N CYS A 39 3.38 -9.04 -1.80
CA CYS A 39 4.49 -9.77 -1.27
C CYS A 39 4.98 -9.17 0.03
N ILE A 40 4.67 -9.86 1.10
CA ILE A 40 5.40 -9.77 2.35
C ILE A 40 6.82 -10.26 2.08
N ASP A 41 7.83 -9.48 2.49
CA ASP A 41 9.22 -9.93 2.46
C ASP A 41 9.31 -11.31 3.09
N ALA A 42 10.00 -12.24 2.42
CA ALA A 42 10.02 -13.65 2.82
C ALA A 42 10.38 -13.83 4.31
N GLU A 43 11.19 -12.91 4.84
CA GLU A 43 11.53 -12.85 6.26
C GLU A 43 10.31 -12.75 7.19
N MET A 44 9.31 -11.93 6.91
CA MET A 44 8.16 -11.79 7.82
C MET A 44 7.25 -13.03 7.80
N ALA A 45 7.23 -13.78 6.69
CA ALA A 45 6.54 -15.07 6.63
C ALA A 45 7.27 -16.16 7.41
N MET A 46 8.61 -16.02 7.55
CA MET A 46 9.47 -16.95 8.28
C MET A 46 9.62 -16.60 9.77
N ASP A 47 9.48 -15.33 10.16
CA ASP A 47 9.58 -14.90 11.55
C ASP A 47 8.35 -15.38 12.33
N PRO A 48 8.53 -16.18 13.40
CA PRO A 48 7.43 -16.71 14.22
C PRO A 48 6.48 -15.64 14.78
N ARG A 49 6.96 -14.41 14.99
CA ARG A 49 6.17 -13.29 15.54
C ARG A 49 5.17 -12.74 14.52
N THR A 50 5.49 -12.82 13.23
CA THR A 50 4.68 -12.24 12.15
C THR A 50 4.01 -13.31 11.29
N ALA A 51 4.53 -14.53 11.23
CA ALA A 51 4.04 -15.61 10.37
C ALA A 51 2.51 -15.84 10.48
N GLY A 52 1.95 -15.83 11.69
CA GLY A 52 0.51 -15.97 11.88
C GLY A 52 -0.32 -14.81 11.30
N ILE A 53 0.22 -13.59 11.36
CA ILE A 53 -0.42 -12.39 10.79
C ILE A 53 -0.35 -12.43 9.25
N VAL A 54 0.82 -12.80 8.70
CA VAL A 54 1.01 -13.04 7.26
C VAL A 54 -0.01 -14.04 6.75
N GLN A 55 -0.14 -15.19 7.44
CA GLN A 55 -1.08 -16.24 7.07
C GLN A 55 -2.53 -15.75 7.13
N HIS A 56 -2.90 -15.01 8.17
CA HIS A 56 -4.24 -14.46 8.31
C HIS A 56 -4.61 -13.55 7.13
N PHE A 57 -3.73 -12.60 6.78
CA PHE A 57 -3.97 -11.70 5.66
C PHE A 57 -3.98 -12.41 4.31
N ALA A 58 -3.09 -13.39 4.10
CA ALA A 58 -3.09 -14.21 2.89
C ALA A 58 -4.39 -15.02 2.73
N SER A 59 -4.99 -15.48 3.84
CA SER A 59 -6.23 -16.25 3.83
C SER A 59 -7.51 -15.43 3.68
N GLY A 60 -7.46 -14.11 3.90
CA GLY A 60 -8.66 -13.27 3.96
C GLY A 60 -8.39 -11.80 3.62
N GLN A 61 -8.85 -11.39 2.43
CA GLN A 61 -8.67 -10.04 1.92
C GLN A 61 -9.41 -8.96 2.74
N GLU A 62 -10.56 -9.29 3.34
CA GLU A 62 -11.25 -8.36 4.27
C GLU A 62 -10.38 -8.07 5.51
N GLY A 63 -9.77 -9.11 6.09
CA GLY A 63 -8.88 -8.99 7.24
C GLY A 63 -7.65 -8.14 6.92
N PHE A 64 -7.07 -8.33 5.73
CA PHE A 64 -5.99 -7.50 5.21
C PHE A 64 -6.40 -6.02 5.14
N PHE A 65 -7.51 -5.69 4.48
CA PHE A 65 -7.94 -4.30 4.34
C PHE A 65 -8.28 -3.65 5.68
N ARG A 66 -8.94 -4.39 6.59
CA ARG A 66 -9.22 -3.90 7.94
C ARG A 66 -7.94 -3.57 8.70
N GLY A 67 -6.95 -4.46 8.64
CA GLY A 67 -5.63 -4.25 9.25
C GLY A 67 -4.90 -3.06 8.65
N PHE A 68 -4.87 -2.99 7.32
CA PHE A 68 -4.24 -1.91 6.56
C PHE A 68 -4.86 -0.54 6.88
N SER A 69 -6.18 -0.40 6.80
CA SER A 69 -6.87 0.88 7.08
C SER A 69 -6.66 1.34 8.51
N SER A 70 -6.68 0.42 9.49
CA SER A 70 -6.38 0.75 10.89
C SER A 70 -4.95 1.24 11.07
N ALA A 71 -3.98 0.58 10.45
CA ALA A 71 -2.57 0.99 10.50
C ALA A 71 -2.35 2.33 9.81
N PHE A 72 -2.97 2.55 8.65
CA PHE A 72 -2.86 3.80 7.90
C PHE A 72 -3.37 5.00 8.71
N LEU A 73 -4.50 4.86 9.42
CA LEU A 73 -4.99 5.92 10.31
C LEU A 73 -4.04 6.22 11.46
N LYS A 74 -3.44 5.19 12.07
CA LYS A 74 -2.45 5.38 13.14
C LYS A 74 -1.22 6.12 12.64
N LEU A 75 -0.77 5.79 11.43
CA LEU A 75 0.36 6.46 10.79
C LEU A 75 0.02 7.91 10.43
N SER A 76 -1.16 8.16 9.84
CA SER A 76 -1.56 9.50 9.37
C SER A 76 -1.90 10.47 10.50
N SER A 77 -2.23 9.97 11.69
CA SER A 77 -2.47 10.77 12.89
C SER A 77 -1.25 10.91 13.79
N SER A 78 -0.12 10.28 13.44
CA SER A 78 1.09 10.29 14.26
C SER A 78 1.89 11.58 14.05
N VAL A 79 2.22 12.26 15.15
CA VAL A 79 3.10 13.46 15.19
C VAL A 79 2.69 14.55 14.18
N VAL A 80 1.38 14.78 14.05
CA VAL A 80 0.84 15.83 13.18
C VAL A 80 0.86 17.19 13.88
N LEU A 81 1.14 18.25 13.12
CA LEU A 81 1.05 19.63 13.59
C LEU A 81 -0.42 20.06 13.55
N THR A 82 -0.96 20.53 14.68
CA THR A 82 -2.36 20.94 14.81
C THR A 82 -2.50 22.33 15.41
N GLY A 83 -3.68 22.93 15.29
CA GLY A 83 -3.95 24.28 15.79
C GLY A 83 -3.08 25.32 15.07
N SER A 84 -2.27 26.05 15.82
CA SER A 84 -1.35 27.08 15.30
C SER A 84 0.06 26.55 15.01
N GLN A 85 0.28 25.24 15.05
CA GLN A 85 1.59 24.65 14.76
C GLN A 85 1.80 24.50 13.25
N GLY A 86 2.98 24.88 12.76
CA GLY A 86 3.35 24.76 11.35
C GLY A 86 2.80 25.87 10.45
N ILE A 87 2.88 25.66 9.14
CA ILE A 87 2.35 26.58 8.11
C ILE A 87 1.68 25.79 6.99
N ILE A 88 0.64 26.37 6.39
CA ILE A 88 0.08 25.84 5.14
C ILE A 88 1.06 26.17 4.02
N ARG A 89 1.68 25.14 3.43
CA ARG A 89 2.61 25.32 2.31
C ARG A 89 1.86 25.83 1.09
N LYS A 90 2.41 26.82 0.41
CA LYS A 90 1.87 27.24 -0.90
C LYS A 90 2.00 26.07 -1.88
N PRO A 91 0.94 25.73 -2.61
CA PRO A 91 1.00 24.66 -3.59
C PRO A 91 2.02 24.99 -4.68
N VAL A 92 2.92 24.05 -4.99
CA VAL A 92 3.80 24.10 -6.18
C VAL A 92 3.04 23.58 -7.42
N MET A 93 1.98 22.81 -7.20
CA MET A 93 1.04 22.31 -8.20
C MET A 93 -0.37 22.65 -7.75
N ASN A 94 -1.20 23.16 -8.66
CA ASN A 94 -2.58 23.53 -8.38
C ASN A 94 -3.40 22.27 -8.08
N CYS A 95 -3.50 21.88 -6.81
CA CYS A 95 -4.27 20.72 -6.37
C CYS A 95 -5.70 21.18 -6.10
N THR A 96 -6.61 20.96 -7.05
CA THR A 96 -8.04 21.22 -6.85
C THR A 96 -8.73 20.14 -6.02
N GLU A 97 -8.06 19.01 -5.74
CA GLU A 97 -8.63 17.91 -4.96
C GLU A 97 -7.53 17.05 -4.30
N MET A 98 -7.60 16.84 -2.98
CA MET A 98 -6.79 15.83 -2.28
C MET A 98 -7.59 14.53 -2.23
N HIS A 99 -7.55 13.76 -3.31
CA HIS A 99 -8.17 12.44 -3.33
C HIS A 99 -7.12 11.38 -2.95
N PHE A 100 -7.18 10.88 -1.72
CA PHE A 100 -6.43 9.68 -1.31
C PHE A 100 -7.08 8.44 -1.96
N ARG A 101 -6.84 8.25 -3.25
CA ARG A 101 -7.22 7.02 -3.95
C ARG A 101 -6.19 5.95 -3.66
N ILE A 102 -6.50 5.03 -2.75
CA ILE A 102 -5.88 3.70 -2.77
C ILE A 102 -6.70 2.90 -3.78
N VAL A 103 -6.26 2.91 -5.04
CA VAL A 103 -6.99 2.32 -6.17
C VAL A 103 -6.89 0.81 -6.10
N GLY A 104 -7.98 0.15 -5.69
CA GLY A 104 -8.31 -1.20 -6.16
C GLY A 104 -9.33 -1.09 -7.30
N PRO A 105 -9.39 -2.04 -8.24
CA PRO A 105 -10.26 -1.95 -9.43
C PRO A 105 -11.76 -1.83 -9.13
N ASN A 106 -12.19 -2.06 -7.87
CA ASN A 106 -13.58 -1.92 -7.42
C ASN A 106 -13.71 -1.26 -6.02
N MET A 107 -12.68 -0.57 -5.50
CA MET A 107 -12.71 -0.06 -4.13
C MET A 107 -12.18 1.37 -4.01
N GLU A 108 -13.08 2.28 -3.62
CA GLU A 108 -12.77 3.68 -3.35
C GLU A 108 -12.78 3.89 -1.82
N MET A 109 -11.61 4.18 -1.24
CA MET A 109 -11.54 4.65 0.15
C MET A 109 -11.77 6.16 0.16
N ARG A 110 -12.97 6.60 0.55
CA ARG A 110 -13.24 8.01 0.86
C ARG A 110 -13.09 8.25 2.37
N LEU A 111 -12.24 9.21 2.73
CA LEU A 111 -12.22 9.75 4.09
C LEU A 111 -13.42 10.69 4.22
N THR A 112 -14.47 10.27 4.93
CA THR A 112 -15.57 11.19 5.29
C THR A 112 -15.13 12.15 6.41
N PRO A 113 -15.73 13.35 6.51
CA PRO A 113 -15.36 14.35 7.51
C PRO A 113 -15.60 13.90 8.97
N SER A 114 -16.34 12.81 9.18
CA SER A 114 -16.42 12.12 10.48
C SER A 114 -15.22 11.18 10.62
N PHE A 115 -14.25 11.55 11.45
CA PHE A 115 -13.03 10.80 11.75
C PHE A 115 -13.22 9.34 12.26
N ASN A 116 -14.45 8.82 12.33
CA ASN A 116 -14.81 7.55 12.97
C ASN A 116 -15.68 6.60 12.11
N GLU A 117 -15.93 6.89 10.84
CA GLU A 117 -16.75 5.99 10.01
C GLU A 117 -16.06 5.68 8.68
N PHE A 118 -15.75 4.40 8.44
CA PHE A 118 -15.39 3.90 7.12
C PHE A 118 -16.66 3.38 6.45
N ALA A 119 -17.06 4.02 5.35
CA ALA A 119 -18.08 3.48 4.46
C ALA A 119 -17.40 2.86 3.23
N PHE A 120 -17.58 1.55 3.03
CA PHE A 120 -17.33 0.91 1.74
C PHE A 120 -18.49 1.31 0.82
N VAL A 121 -18.30 2.38 0.04
CA VAL A 121 -19.30 2.81 -0.94
C VAL A 121 -18.96 2.14 -2.27
N GLY A 122 -19.84 1.25 -2.73
CA GLY A 122 -19.78 0.76 -4.10
C GLY A 122 -20.00 1.92 -5.07
N CYS A 123 -19.14 2.04 -6.09
CA CYS A 123 -19.20 3.13 -7.07
C CYS A 123 -20.59 3.21 -7.74
N GLY A 124 -21.30 4.31 -7.46
CA GLY A 124 -22.22 4.96 -8.39
C GLY A 124 -21.48 6.12 -9.07
N GLU A 125 -21.76 6.32 -10.35
CA GLU A 125 -20.96 7.06 -11.33
C GLU A 125 -20.53 8.51 -10.97
N ALA A 126 -19.28 8.78 -11.35
CA ALA A 126 -18.70 10.01 -11.91
C ALA A 126 -19.19 11.41 -11.48
N CYS A 127 -18.28 12.16 -10.86
CA CYS A 127 -17.76 13.46 -11.34
C CYS A 127 -16.27 13.53 -10.99
#